data_AF-A0A7S3VMD2-F1
#
_entry.id   AF-A0A7S3VMD2-F1
#
_cell.length_a   1.000
_cell.length_b   1.000
_cell.length_c   1.000
_cell.angle_alpha   90.00
_cell.angle_beta   90.00
_cell.angle_gamma   90.00
#
_symmetry.space_group_name_H-M   'P 1'
#
loop_
_entity.id
_entity.type
_entity.pdbx_description
1 polymer ?
#
loop_
_entity_poly.entity_id
_entity_poly.type
_entity_poly.pdbx_seq_one_letter_code
_entity_poly.pdbx_strand_id
1 'polypeptide(L)'
;SSSSSSSSSSSSGDQAPTSSNLQSLPDSVLLKLGRALRGTTLLKPISRLLEDVVVRSMLASKRLVNVPQVTLSGVIQEHGLEHIDVLKIDVERAELQVLSGIADQDWPRIRQVSLEVHDVDGRVDYLRQLFQSKGFSSTMATQDVRMAGTNLWMVFAKR
;
A
#
# COMPACT_ATOMS: atom_id res chain seq x y z
N SER A 1 -6.47 -19.68 -66.11
CA SER A 1 -7.61 -20.58 -66.37
C SER A 1 -7.71 -21.52 -65.17
N SER A 2 -8.73 -21.54 -64.32
CA SER A 2 -10.16 -21.16 -64.40
C SER A 2 -10.63 -21.06 -62.93
N SER A 3 -11.31 -20.00 -62.46
CA SER A 3 -12.77 -19.90 -62.23
C SER A 3 -13.37 -21.18 -61.60
N SER A 4 -14.18 -21.21 -60.53
CA SER A 4 -15.38 -20.41 -60.18
C SER A 4 -15.86 -20.88 -58.78
N SER A 5 -16.13 -20.02 -57.77
CA SER A 5 -17.40 -19.37 -57.39
C SER A 5 -18.46 -20.22 -56.67
N SER A 6 -18.86 -19.80 -55.45
CA SER A 6 -20.22 -19.78 -54.83
C SER A 6 -20.13 -19.80 -53.29
N SER A 7 -21.06 -19.30 -52.48
CA SER A 7 -21.86 -18.06 -52.37
C SER A 7 -22.75 -18.21 -51.11
N SER A 8 -23.11 -17.09 -50.44
CA SER A 8 -24.24 -16.92 -49.48
C SER A 8 -24.19 -17.71 -48.14
N SER A 9 -24.68 -17.26 -46.98
CA SER A 9 -25.49 -16.10 -46.56
C SER A 9 -25.62 -16.04 -45.02
N SER A 10 -25.88 -14.82 -44.52
CA SER A 10 -26.72 -14.43 -43.36
C SER A 10 -26.43 -14.96 -41.95
N SER A 11 -26.20 -14.02 -41.01
CA SER A 11 -27.23 -13.65 -40.03
C SER A 11 -26.85 -12.38 -39.26
N SER A 12 -27.75 -11.40 -39.30
CA SER A 12 -27.78 -10.22 -38.44
C SER A 12 -28.31 -10.61 -37.06
N GLY A 13 -27.75 -10.05 -35.99
CA GLY A 13 -28.27 -10.21 -34.64
C GLY A 13 -27.67 -9.18 -33.69
N ASP A 14 -28.53 -8.30 -33.20
CA ASP A 14 -28.32 -7.18 -32.29
C ASP A 14 -27.24 -7.37 -31.21
N GLN A 15 -26.32 -6.41 -31.09
CA GLN A 15 -25.56 -6.20 -29.87
C GLN A 15 -26.24 -5.13 -29.01
N ALA A 16 -26.76 -5.56 -27.86
CA ALA A 16 -27.25 -4.72 -26.78
C ALA A 16 -26.10 -3.87 -26.18
N PRO A 17 -26.39 -2.67 -25.65
CA PRO A 17 -25.37 -1.71 -25.25
C PRO A 17 -24.61 -2.18 -24.01
N THR A 18 -23.28 -2.07 -24.07
CA THR A 18 -22.31 -2.47 -23.05
C THR A 18 -22.41 -1.60 -21.80
N SER A 19 -22.49 -2.26 -20.65
CA SER A 19 -22.40 -1.70 -19.30
C SER A 19 -20.95 -1.28 -18.97
N SER A 20 -20.41 -0.31 -19.72
CA SER A 20 -19.03 0.15 -19.61
C SER A 20 -18.97 1.68 -19.52
N ASN A 21 -19.22 2.27 -18.35
CA ASN A 21 -18.96 3.70 -18.16
C ASN A 21 -18.59 4.15 -16.73
N LEU A 22 -18.39 3.23 -15.79
CA LEU A 22 -17.94 3.59 -14.42
C LEU A 22 -16.48 3.20 -14.12
N GLN A 23 -15.82 2.43 -15.01
CA GLN A 23 -14.42 2.00 -14.86
C GLN A 23 -13.41 2.89 -15.61
N SER A 24 -13.85 3.92 -16.33
CA SER A 24 -12.99 4.77 -17.18
C SER A 24 -12.65 6.13 -16.56
N LEU A 25 -13.04 6.36 -15.30
CA LEU A 25 -12.72 7.63 -14.66
C LEU A 25 -11.21 7.66 -14.35
N PRO A 26 -10.48 8.70 -14.77
CA PRO A 26 -9.07 8.84 -14.46
C PRO A 26 -8.87 8.84 -12.93
N ASP A 27 -7.81 8.21 -12.42
CA ASP A 27 -7.48 8.18 -10.99
C ASP A 27 -7.46 9.58 -10.35
N SER A 28 -7.12 10.60 -11.15
CA SER A 28 -7.13 12.01 -10.75
C SER A 28 -8.53 12.57 -10.47
N VAL A 29 -9.56 12.06 -11.13
CA VAL A 29 -10.98 12.40 -10.89
C VAL A 29 -11.46 11.70 -9.64
N LEU A 30 -11.10 10.43 -9.44
CA LEU A 30 -11.44 9.67 -8.23
C LEU A 30 -10.85 10.33 -6.97
N LEU A 31 -9.58 10.74 -7.03
CA LEU A 31 -8.91 11.46 -5.94
C LEU A 31 -9.54 12.83 -5.66
N LYS A 32 -9.94 13.58 -6.70
CA LYS A 32 -10.60 14.89 -6.53
C LYS A 32 -11.99 14.73 -5.91
N LEU A 33 -12.75 13.72 -6.33
CA LEU A 33 -14.05 13.39 -5.76
C LEU A 33 -13.92 12.98 -4.29
N GLY A 34 -12.98 12.10 -3.97
CA GLY A 34 -12.70 11.69 -2.59
C GLY A 34 -12.24 12.83 -1.68
N ARG A 35 -11.62 13.89 -2.23
CA ARG A 35 -11.29 15.11 -1.46
C ARG A 35 -12.50 16.02 -1.23
N ALA A 36 -13.41 16.11 -2.20
CA ALA A 36 -14.63 16.92 -2.07
C ALA A 36 -15.65 16.31 -1.09
N LEU A 37 -15.82 14.98 -1.13
CA LEU A 37 -16.79 14.26 -0.30
C LEU A 37 -16.42 14.22 1.20
N ARG A 38 -15.13 14.28 1.52
CA ARG A 38 -14.62 14.30 2.92
C ARG A 38 -15.02 15.56 3.71
N GLY A 39 -15.34 16.66 3.05
CA GLY A 39 -15.73 17.92 3.69
C GLY A 39 -17.21 18.01 4.08
N THR A 40 -18.07 17.08 3.64
CA THR A 40 -19.53 17.20 3.79
C THR A 40 -20.11 16.07 4.65
N THR A 41 -20.65 16.41 5.82
CA THR A 41 -21.25 15.45 6.77
C THR A 41 -22.43 14.67 6.19
N LEU A 42 -23.13 15.25 5.21
CA LEU A 42 -24.29 14.69 4.51
C LEU A 42 -23.96 13.47 3.64
N LEU A 43 -22.72 13.34 3.15
CA LEU A 43 -22.33 12.29 2.22
C LEU A 43 -21.55 11.15 2.89
N LYS A 44 -21.34 11.20 4.21
CA LYS A 44 -20.69 10.13 5.00
C LYS A 44 -21.29 8.72 4.79
N PRO A 45 -22.62 8.51 4.74
CA PRO A 45 -23.14 7.17 4.49
C PRO A 45 -22.88 6.70 3.05
N ILE A 46 -22.92 7.61 2.08
CA ILE A 46 -22.65 7.32 0.67
C ILE A 46 -21.16 7.04 0.46
N SER A 47 -20.26 7.78 1.11
CA SER A 47 -18.82 7.56 1.02
C SER A 47 -18.40 6.21 1.60
N ARG A 48 -18.99 5.78 2.73
CA ARG A 48 -18.76 4.44 3.30
C ARG A 48 -19.21 3.33 2.36
N LEU A 49 -20.38 3.49 1.72
CA LEU A 49 -20.88 2.50 0.76
C LEU A 49 -19.96 2.43 -0.47
N LEU A 50 -19.48 3.57 -0.97
CA LEU A 50 -18.51 3.62 -2.06
C LEU A 50 -17.17 2.99 -1.69
N GLU A 51 -16.65 3.28 -0.50
CA GLU A 51 -15.44 2.64 0.05
C GLU A 51 -15.60 1.12 0.09
N ASP A 52 -16.71 0.63 0.65
CA ASP A 52 -17.02 -0.81 0.71
C ASP A 52 -17.14 -1.44 -0.68
N VAL A 53 -17.82 -0.79 -1.62
CA VAL A 53 -17.98 -1.30 -3.00
C VAL A 53 -16.64 -1.32 -3.73
N VAL A 54 -15.81 -0.29 -3.57
CA VAL A 54 -14.47 -0.23 -4.18
C VAL A 54 -13.56 -1.30 -3.57
N VAL A 55 -13.51 -1.42 -2.25
CA VAL A 55 -12.73 -2.46 -1.57
C VAL A 55 -13.19 -3.86 -1.98
N ARG A 56 -14.50 -4.11 -2.01
CA ARG A 56 -15.07 -5.39 -2.49
C ARG A 56 -14.72 -5.66 -3.95
N SER A 57 -14.79 -4.65 -4.81
CA SER A 57 -14.43 -4.79 -6.22
C SER A 57 -12.92 -5.06 -6.40
N MET A 58 -12.06 -4.41 -5.62
CA MET A 58 -10.61 -4.66 -5.64
C MET A 58 -10.28 -6.06 -5.12
N LEU A 59 -10.99 -6.52 -4.08
CA LEU A 59 -10.84 -7.87 -3.52
C LEU A 59 -11.50 -8.97 -4.37
N ALA A 60 -12.46 -8.63 -5.23
CA ALA A 60 -13.11 -9.60 -6.12
C ALA A 60 -12.13 -10.18 -7.18
N SER A 61 -11.05 -9.46 -7.48
CA SER A 61 -9.95 -9.92 -8.33
C SER A 61 -8.74 -10.43 -7.53
N LYS A 62 -8.93 -10.88 -6.28
CA LYS A 62 -7.85 -11.35 -5.42
C LYS A 62 -7.25 -12.66 -5.94
N ARG A 63 -5.98 -12.61 -6.31
CA ARG A 63 -5.16 -13.81 -6.57
C ARG A 63 -4.30 -14.11 -5.35
N LEU A 64 -4.43 -15.31 -4.79
CA LEU A 64 -3.53 -15.79 -3.74
C LEU A 64 -2.24 -16.31 -4.39
N VAL A 65 -1.09 -15.79 -3.95
CA VAL A 65 0.23 -16.21 -4.41
C VAL A 65 1.05 -16.54 -3.17
N ASN A 66 1.64 -17.72 -3.14
CA ASN A 66 2.57 -18.08 -2.08
C ASN A 66 3.97 -17.54 -2.43
N VAL A 67 4.56 -16.75 -1.54
CA VAL A 67 5.90 -16.17 -1.72
C VAL A 67 6.76 -16.50 -0.51
N PRO A 68 8.02 -16.93 -0.70
CA PRO A 68 8.96 -17.05 0.40
C PRO A 68 9.16 -15.69 1.09
N GLN A 69 9.32 -15.72 2.41
CA GLN A 69 9.65 -14.53 3.20
C GLN A 69 11.10 -14.62 3.65
N VAL A 70 11.79 -13.49 3.64
CA VAL A 70 13.18 -13.36 4.12
C VAL A 70 13.25 -12.28 5.18
N THR A 71 14.26 -12.35 6.04
CA THR A 71 14.51 -11.32 7.04
C THR A 71 15.36 -10.19 6.45
N LEU A 72 15.31 -9.00 7.04
CA LEU A 72 16.16 -7.90 6.57
C LEU A 72 17.66 -8.22 6.76
N SER A 73 18.04 -8.89 7.86
CA SER A 73 19.42 -9.37 8.02
C SER A 73 19.83 -10.39 6.96
N GLY A 74 18.90 -11.25 6.51
CA GLY A 74 19.15 -12.16 5.39
C GLY A 74 19.50 -11.39 4.11
N VAL A 75 18.73 -10.34 3.79
CA VAL A 75 19.00 -9.45 2.65
C VAL A 75 20.33 -8.70 2.81
N ILE A 76 20.63 -8.19 4.00
CA ILE A 76 21.91 -7.52 4.31
C ILE A 76 23.09 -8.46 4.05
N GLN A 77 22.98 -9.72 4.49
CA GLN A 77 24.03 -10.72 4.30
C GLN A 77 24.16 -11.15 2.84
N GLU A 78 23.04 -11.47 2.18
CA GLU A 78 22.99 -11.92 0.78
C GLU A 78 23.64 -10.92 -0.17
N HIS A 79 23.38 -9.63 0.05
CA HIS A 79 23.92 -8.57 -0.80
C HIS A 79 25.21 -7.94 -0.26
N GLY A 80 25.76 -8.43 0.87
CA GLY A 80 26.98 -7.88 1.47
C GLY A 80 26.85 -6.40 1.82
N LEU A 81 25.68 -5.95 2.28
CA LEU A 81 25.43 -4.54 2.55
C LEU A 81 26.20 -4.10 3.81
N GLU A 82 27.25 -3.32 3.62
CA GLU A 82 28.01 -2.72 4.72
C GLU A 82 27.29 -1.52 5.32
N HIS A 83 26.44 -0.85 4.53
CA HIS A 83 25.77 0.38 4.91
C HIS A 83 24.36 0.50 4.31
N ILE A 84 23.44 1.07 5.09
CA ILE A 84 22.09 1.45 4.65
C ILE A 84 21.86 2.89 5.10
N ASP A 85 21.93 3.84 4.16
CA ASP A 85 21.67 5.25 4.46
C ASP A 85 20.23 5.48 4.92
N VAL A 86 19.27 4.84 4.24
CA VAL A 86 17.84 4.94 4.52
C VAL A 86 17.17 3.59 4.37
N LEU A 87 16.52 3.13 5.44
CA LEU A 87 15.61 2.00 5.44
C LEU A 87 14.17 2.51 5.44
N LYS A 88 13.48 2.39 4.30
CA LYS A 88 12.03 2.65 4.23
C LYS A 88 11.26 1.36 4.50
N ILE A 89 10.31 1.42 5.42
CA ILE A 89 9.39 0.32 5.73
C ILE A 89 7.97 0.84 5.58
N ASP A 90 7.22 0.20 4.70
CA ASP A 90 5.86 0.58 4.32
C ASP A 90 5.10 -0.72 4.09
N VAL A 91 4.69 -1.33 5.20
CA VAL A 91 4.06 -2.65 5.23
C VAL A 91 2.80 -2.58 6.08
N GLU A 92 1.77 -3.26 5.62
CA GLU A 92 0.49 -3.32 6.31
C GLU A 92 0.58 -4.27 7.50
N ARG A 93 0.57 -3.74 8.74
CA ARG A 93 0.46 -4.48 10.01
C ARG A 93 1.60 -5.46 10.34
N ALA A 94 2.64 -5.53 9.52
CA ALA A 94 3.80 -6.40 9.70
C ALA A 94 5.08 -5.63 10.09
N GLU A 95 4.94 -4.38 10.54
CA GLU A 95 6.06 -3.46 10.78
C GLU A 95 7.04 -4.04 11.80
N LEU A 96 6.50 -4.56 12.91
CA LEU A 96 7.31 -5.19 13.96
C LEU A 96 7.97 -6.49 13.50
N GLN A 97 7.34 -7.24 12.58
CA GLN A 97 7.93 -8.45 12.04
C GLN A 97 9.17 -8.12 11.20
N VAL A 98 9.09 -7.09 10.35
CA VAL A 98 10.24 -6.58 9.58
C VAL A 98 11.39 -6.19 10.52
N LEU A 99 11.11 -5.39 11.55
CA LEU A 99 12.13 -4.94 12.51
C LEU A 99 12.70 -6.10 13.35
N SER A 100 11.89 -7.09 13.72
CA SER A 100 12.34 -8.28 14.43
C SER A 100 13.25 -9.18 13.59
N GLY A 101 13.20 -9.04 12.26
CA GLY A 101 14.11 -9.71 11.32
C GLY A 101 15.49 -9.05 11.22
N ILE A 102 15.77 -8.00 12.00
CA ILE A 102 17.08 -7.34 12.06
C ILE A 102 17.84 -7.88 13.27
N ALA A 103 18.92 -8.60 13.01
CA ALA A 103 19.83 -9.09 14.03
C ALA A 103 20.57 -7.92 14.71
N ASP A 104 20.94 -8.09 15.98
CA ASP A 104 21.56 -7.04 16.80
C ASP A 104 22.83 -6.44 16.17
N GLN A 105 23.65 -7.28 15.53
CA GLN A 105 24.89 -6.86 14.87
C GLN A 105 24.67 -6.00 13.61
N ASP A 106 23.46 -6.03 13.01
CA ASP A 106 23.19 -5.33 11.75
C ASP A 106 22.55 -3.95 11.96
N TRP A 107 22.01 -3.68 13.15
CA TRP A 107 21.47 -2.36 13.50
C TRP A 107 22.44 -1.20 13.25
N PRO A 108 23.75 -1.29 13.60
CA PRO A 108 24.71 -0.21 13.34
C PRO A 108 24.88 0.15 11.85
N ARG A 109 24.49 -0.73 10.91
CA ARG A 109 24.60 -0.48 9.46
C ARG A 109 23.53 0.50 8.96
N ILE A 110 22.41 0.61 9.66
CA ILE A 110 21.26 1.44 9.27
C ILE A 110 21.41 2.83 9.88
N ARG A 111 21.51 3.87 9.04
CA ARG A 111 21.65 5.26 9.50
C ARG A 111 20.34 5.96 9.77
N GLN A 112 19.34 5.70 8.93
CA GLN A 112 18.03 6.32 9.03
C GLN A 112 16.93 5.31 8.75
N VAL A 113 15.80 5.47 9.43
CA VAL A 113 14.58 4.69 9.21
C VAL A 113 13.44 5.66 8.90
N SER A 114 12.64 5.32 7.89
CA SER A 114 11.36 5.93 7.58
C SER A 114 10.30 4.84 7.56
N LEU A 115 9.40 4.85 8.53
CA LEU A 115 8.49 3.75 8.80
C LEU A 115 7.06 4.27 8.87
N GLU A 116 6.17 3.76 8.01
CA GLU A 116 4.73 3.90 8.23
C GLU A 116 4.28 2.86 9.26
N VAL A 117 3.50 3.30 10.26
CA VAL A 117 3.08 2.49 11.39
C VAL A 117 1.58 2.57 11.54
N HIS A 118 0.95 1.40 11.59
CA HIS A 118 -0.37 1.25 12.17
C HIS A 118 -0.28 1.29 13.70
N ASP A 119 -0.62 2.42 14.30
CA ASP A 119 -0.57 2.60 15.75
C ASP A 119 -1.73 1.88 16.44
N VAL A 120 -1.45 0.67 16.88
CA VAL A 120 -2.33 -0.15 17.72
C VAL A 120 -1.57 -0.52 18.98
N ASP A 121 -2.23 -0.44 20.13
CA ASP A 121 -1.66 -0.77 21.44
C ASP A 121 -0.38 0.01 21.80
N GLY A 122 -0.29 1.29 21.38
CA GLY A 122 0.86 2.16 21.69
C GLY A 122 2.14 1.81 20.92
N ARG A 123 2.00 1.22 19.73
CA ARG A 123 3.12 0.77 18.90
C ARG A 123 4.11 1.88 18.55
N VAL A 124 3.64 3.11 18.33
CA VAL A 124 4.53 4.25 18.05
C VAL A 124 5.51 4.49 19.20
N ASP A 125 5.04 4.43 20.46
CA ASP A 125 5.90 4.64 21.62
C ASP A 125 6.84 3.47 21.86
N TYR A 126 6.39 2.23 21.61
CA TYR A 126 7.26 1.07 21.59
C TYR A 126 8.41 1.23 20.58
N LEU A 127 8.10 1.69 19.36
CA LEU A 127 9.09 1.89 18.30
C LEU A 127 10.11 2.98 18.66
N ARG A 128 9.67 4.07 19.31
CA ARG A 128 10.58 5.10 19.84
C ARG A 128 11.60 4.51 20.80
N GLN A 129 11.14 3.69 21.75
CA GLN A 129 12.02 3.03 22.71
C GLN A 129 12.96 2.03 22.03
N LEU A 130 12.45 1.26 21.07
CA LEU A 130 13.24 0.33 20.28
C LEU A 130 14.37 1.07 19.55
N PHE A 131 14.07 2.11 18.76
CA PHE A 131 15.10 2.85 18.02
C PHE A 131 16.12 3.50 18.96
N GLN A 132 15.67 4.06 20.08
CA GLN A 132 16.60 4.57 21.10
C GLN A 132 17.53 3.48 21.63
N SER A 133 16.99 2.30 21.96
CA SER A 133 17.80 1.14 22.44
C SER A 133 18.80 0.63 21.40
N LYS A 134 18.50 0.82 20.11
CA LYS A 134 19.39 0.46 19.00
C LYS A 134 20.38 1.57 18.64
N GLY A 135 20.41 2.67 19.38
CA GLY A 135 21.40 3.75 19.25
C GLY A 135 21.06 4.81 18.22
N PHE A 136 19.79 5.00 17.87
CA PHE A 136 19.34 6.17 17.11
C PHE A 136 19.25 7.38 18.05
N SER A 137 19.88 8.49 17.67
CA SER A 137 20.01 9.71 18.49
C SER A 137 18.76 10.59 18.43
N SER A 138 17.96 10.46 17.37
CA SER A 138 16.70 11.19 17.19
C SER A 138 15.62 10.26 16.66
N THR A 139 14.45 10.29 17.28
CA THR A 139 13.25 9.63 16.76
C THR A 139 12.07 10.59 16.81
N MET A 140 11.38 10.73 15.68
CA MET A 140 10.21 11.60 15.52
C MET A 140 9.03 10.74 15.05
N ALA A 141 7.84 11.03 15.57
CA ALA A 141 6.60 10.49 14.99
C ALA A 141 5.71 11.67 14.61
N THR A 142 5.12 11.60 13.42
CA THR A 142 4.25 12.63 12.87
C THR A 142 3.08 11.99 12.16
N GLN A 143 1.97 12.72 12.09
CA GLN A 143 0.81 12.33 11.31
C GLN A 143 0.52 13.44 10.31
N ASP A 144 0.48 13.11 9.02
CA ASP A 144 0.07 14.05 7.98
C ASP A 144 -1.40 14.42 8.19
N VAL A 145 -1.75 15.70 7.98
CA VAL A 145 -3.13 16.18 8.09
C VAL A 145 -4.09 15.37 7.21
N ARG A 146 -3.61 14.84 6.08
CA ARG A 146 -4.38 13.97 5.17
C ARG A 146 -4.72 12.61 5.77
N MET A 147 -3.97 12.18 6.78
CA MET A 147 -4.19 10.94 7.55
C MET A 147 -4.94 11.20 8.86
N ALA A 148 -5.35 12.45 9.14
CA ALA A 148 -6.12 12.77 10.33
C ALA A 148 -7.40 11.91 10.41
N GLY A 149 -7.59 11.24 11.54
CA GLY A 149 -8.70 10.31 11.77
C GLY A 149 -8.42 8.85 11.41
N THR A 150 -7.20 8.52 10.97
CA THR A 150 -6.72 7.13 10.88
C THR A 150 -5.71 6.82 12.00
N ASN A 151 -5.36 5.54 12.14
CA ASN A 151 -4.30 5.09 13.04
C ASN A 151 -2.93 5.02 12.35
N LEU A 152 -2.76 5.68 11.20
CA LEU A 152 -1.50 5.68 10.46
C LEU A 152 -0.59 6.81 10.94
N TRP A 153 0.65 6.47 11.23
CA TRP A 153 1.70 7.37 11.67
C TRP A 153 2.97 7.17 10.86
N MET A 154 3.71 8.24 10.64
CA MET A 154 5.07 8.17 10.12
C MET A 154 6.05 8.28 11.28
N VAL A 155 6.93 7.29 11.44
CA VAL A 155 8.04 7.29 12.38
C VAL A 155 9.34 7.42 11.62
N PHE A 156 10.15 8.39 12.03
CA PHE A 156 11.48 8.63 11.50
C PHE A 156 12.50 8.43 12.61
N ALA A 157 13.58 7.70 12.35
CA ALA A 157 14.71 7.55 13.26
C ALA A 157 16.02 7.89 12.56
N LYS A 158 16.93 8.58 13.25
CA LYS A 158 18.25 8.98 12.73
C LYS A 158 19.34 8.79 13.78
N ARG A 159 20.51 8.32 13.34
CA ARG A 159 21.76 8.29 14.13
C ARG A 159 22.50 9.61 14.04
#